data_AF-A0A4Q5Y8F3-F1
#
_entry.id   AF-A0A4Q5Y8F3-F1
#
_cell.length_a   1.000
_cell.length_b   1.000
_cell.length_c   1.000
_cell.angle_alpha   90.00
_cell.angle_beta   90.00
_cell.angle_gamma   90.00
#
_symmetry.space_group_name_H-M   'P 1'
#
loop_
_entity.id
_entity.type
_entity.pdbx_description
1 polymer ?
#
loop_
_entity_poly.entity_id
_entity_poly.type
_entity_poly.pdbx_seq_one_letter_code
_entity_poly.pdbx_strand_id
1 'polypeptide(L)'
;MLRIAILDLYEGQANQGMRCIRQIISEWSEFHGIESAYKEFDVRLKNEVPDLSFDVYISSGGPGSPLESEGSEWEKAYFGWLNGVEEWNANPENTNKKYVFFICHSFQLVCRHYQIGDISKRNKTSFGVYPVHVTLEGQMDNAFRGLPDPFYVVDSRDYQVTSPDFEKLNMHGGKILCIEKYRPHVPFEQALMG
;
A
#
# COMPACT_ATOMS: atom_id res chain seq x y z
N MET A 1 -23.33 -5.65 -5.49
CA MET A 1 -22.02 -6.00 -6.07
C MET A 1 -20.96 -4.99 -5.65
N LEU A 2 -19.88 -5.45 -5.03
CA LEU A 2 -18.69 -4.67 -4.68
C LEU A 2 -17.75 -4.55 -5.88
N ARG A 3 -17.34 -3.34 -6.26
CA ARG A 3 -16.44 -3.12 -7.41
C ARG A 3 -15.02 -2.79 -6.94
N ILE A 4 -14.06 -3.60 -7.38
CA ILE A 4 -12.67 -3.50 -6.97
C ILE A 4 -11.79 -3.14 -8.19
N ALA A 5 -10.99 -2.09 -8.08
CA ALA A 5 -9.94 -1.80 -9.07
C ALA A 5 -8.61 -2.34 -8.55
N ILE A 6 -7.88 -3.07 -9.40
CA ILE A 6 -6.52 -3.53 -9.11
C ILE A 6 -5.57 -2.76 -10.02
N LEU A 7 -4.69 -1.98 -9.42
CA LEU A 7 -3.66 -1.21 -10.11
C LEU A 7 -2.38 -2.06 -10.18
N ASP A 8 -2.06 -2.57 -11.36
CA ASP A 8 -0.89 -3.41 -11.63
C ASP A 8 0.35 -2.54 -11.88
N LEU A 9 1.34 -2.64 -10.99
CA LEU A 9 2.61 -1.94 -11.03
C LEU A 9 3.79 -2.89 -11.36
N TYR A 10 3.52 -4.11 -11.83
CA TYR A 10 4.55 -5.09 -12.16
C TYR A 10 5.24 -4.86 -13.50
N GLU A 11 4.78 -3.91 -14.33
CA GLU A 11 5.46 -3.53 -15.58
C GLU A 11 5.65 -4.73 -16.53
N GLY A 12 4.63 -5.59 -16.63
CA GLY A 12 4.67 -6.80 -17.46
C GLY A 12 5.55 -7.94 -16.92
N GLN A 13 6.20 -7.76 -15.75
CA GLN A 13 7.00 -8.81 -15.13
C GLN A 13 6.11 -9.90 -14.52
N ALA A 14 6.50 -11.15 -14.72
CA ALA A 14 5.84 -12.29 -14.11
C ALA A 14 5.91 -12.20 -12.59
N ASN A 15 4.77 -12.35 -11.92
CA ASN A 15 4.68 -12.21 -10.48
C ASN A 15 3.60 -13.13 -9.87
N GLN A 16 3.74 -13.39 -8.58
CA GLN A 16 2.73 -14.12 -7.80
C GLN A 16 1.77 -13.19 -7.07
N GLY A 17 2.13 -11.92 -6.88
CA GLY A 17 1.32 -10.95 -6.12
C GLY A 17 -0.07 -10.77 -6.72
N MET A 18 -0.16 -10.57 -8.04
CA MET A 18 -1.44 -10.41 -8.73
C MET A 18 -2.31 -11.67 -8.63
N ARG A 19 -1.71 -12.87 -8.72
CA ARG A 19 -2.45 -14.12 -8.50
C ARG A 19 -3.02 -14.20 -7.09
N CYS A 20 -2.21 -13.87 -6.07
CA CYS A 20 -2.65 -13.86 -4.67
C CYS A 20 -3.76 -12.84 -4.42
N ILE A 21 -3.67 -11.63 -4.99
CA ILE A 21 -4.73 -10.60 -4.84
C ILE A 21 -6.06 -11.13 -5.39
N ARG A 22 -6.07 -11.69 -6.61
CA ARG A 22 -7.28 -12.28 -7.22
C ARG A 22 -7.86 -13.40 -6.36
N GLN A 23 -7.00 -14.28 -5.85
CA GLN A 23 -7.40 -15.39 -5.00
C GLN A 23 -8.03 -14.88 -3.70
N ILE A 24 -7.40 -13.91 -3.02
CA ILE A 24 -7.92 -13.32 -1.78
C ILE A 24 -9.30 -12.67 -2.01
N ILE A 25 -9.47 -11.92 -3.11
CA ILE A 25 -10.77 -11.32 -3.45
C ILE A 25 -11.83 -12.42 -3.63
N SER A 26 -11.50 -13.47 -4.39
CA SER A 26 -12.43 -14.57 -4.65
C SER A 26 -12.85 -15.30 -3.37
N GLU A 27 -11.86 -15.70 -2.55
CA GLU A 27 -12.09 -16.44 -1.30
C GLU A 27 -12.85 -15.59 -0.28
N TRP A 28 -12.50 -14.31 -0.15
CA TRP A 28 -13.20 -13.37 0.74
C TRP A 28 -14.67 -13.20 0.33
N SER A 29 -14.92 -13.01 -0.97
CA SER A 29 -16.26 -12.83 -1.51
C SER A 29 -17.14 -14.06 -1.32
N GLU A 30 -16.58 -15.26 -1.55
CA GLU A 30 -17.27 -16.53 -1.29
C GLU A 30 -17.57 -16.70 0.20
N PHE A 31 -16.57 -16.49 1.06
CA PHE A 31 -16.71 -16.64 2.51
C PHE A 31 -17.79 -15.72 3.10
N HIS A 32 -17.87 -14.48 2.63
CA HIS A 32 -18.86 -13.51 3.11
C HIS A 32 -20.19 -13.54 2.34
N GLY A 33 -20.31 -14.32 1.26
CA GLY A 33 -21.49 -14.31 0.38
C GLY A 33 -21.71 -12.94 -0.28
N ILE A 34 -20.64 -12.18 -0.53
CA ILE A 34 -20.69 -10.85 -1.16
C ILE A 34 -20.34 -10.99 -2.63
N GLU A 35 -21.26 -10.59 -3.50
CA GLU A 35 -20.96 -10.51 -4.93
C GLU A 35 -19.92 -9.40 -5.19
N SER A 36 -18.77 -9.77 -5.76
CA SER A 36 -17.69 -8.84 -6.11
C SER A 36 -17.27 -8.98 -7.56
N ALA A 37 -16.91 -7.88 -8.20
CA ALA A 37 -16.23 -7.85 -9.49
C ALA A 37 -14.96 -7.02 -9.37
N TYR A 38 -13.90 -7.43 -10.07
CA TYR A 38 -12.68 -6.65 -10.16
C TYR A 38 -12.26 -6.37 -11.60
N LYS A 39 -11.55 -5.26 -11.79
CA LYS A 39 -10.88 -4.91 -13.05
C LYS A 39 -9.42 -4.55 -12.77
N GLU A 40 -8.53 -5.03 -13.63
CA GLU A 40 -7.10 -4.73 -13.59
C GLU A 40 -6.76 -3.59 -14.55
N PHE A 41 -5.83 -2.74 -14.13
CA PHE A 41 -5.33 -1.59 -14.88
C PHE A 41 -3.80 -1.68 -14.93
N ASP A 42 -3.25 -1.72 -16.15
CA ASP A 42 -1.80 -1.74 -16.37
C ASP A 42 -1.26 -0.31 -16.28
N VAL A 43 -0.80 0.05 -15.09
CA VAL A 43 -0.42 1.44 -14.79
C VAL A 43 0.86 1.80 -15.51
N ARG A 44 1.90 0.94 -15.46
CA ARG A 44 3.25 1.32 -15.87
C ARG A 44 3.50 1.23 -17.37
N LEU A 45 2.92 0.23 -18.05
CA LEU A 45 3.15 0.07 -19.49
C LEU A 45 2.10 0.78 -20.34
N LYS A 46 0.88 0.97 -19.82
CA LYS A 46 -0.24 1.55 -20.59
C LYS A 46 -0.76 2.86 -20.03
N ASN A 47 -0.24 3.35 -18.90
CA ASN A 47 -0.76 4.53 -18.20
C ASN A 47 -2.25 4.40 -17.85
N GLU A 48 -2.74 3.17 -17.64
CA GLU A 48 -4.14 2.93 -17.32
C GLU A 48 -4.37 3.12 -15.82
N VAL A 49 -5.31 4.00 -15.48
CA VAL A 49 -5.78 4.21 -14.11
C VAL A 49 -7.31 4.08 -14.05
N PRO A 50 -7.88 3.61 -12.93
CA PRO A 50 -9.32 3.52 -12.78
C PRO A 50 -9.97 4.90 -12.68
N ASP A 51 -11.26 4.95 -13.00
CA ASP A 51 -12.10 6.08 -12.61
C ASP A 51 -12.60 5.91 -11.16
N LEU A 52 -13.42 6.86 -10.69
CA LEU A 52 -13.99 6.84 -9.35
C LEU A 52 -15.25 5.99 -9.22
N SER A 53 -15.59 5.18 -10.24
CA SER A 53 -16.75 4.31 -10.19
C SER A 53 -16.54 3.09 -9.29
N PHE A 54 -15.30 2.72 -8.95
CA PHE A 54 -15.01 1.59 -8.05
C PHE A 54 -15.20 1.95 -6.59
N ASP A 55 -15.44 0.95 -5.73
CA ASP A 55 -15.63 1.12 -4.29
C ASP A 55 -14.30 0.97 -3.53
N VAL A 56 -13.47 0.00 -3.96
CA VAL A 56 -12.17 -0.32 -3.35
C VAL A 56 -11.09 -0.37 -4.44
N TYR A 57 -9.88 0.07 -4.09
CA TYR A 57 -8.71 0.09 -4.95
C TYR A 57 -7.57 -0.66 -4.26
N ILE A 58 -6.92 -1.57 -4.98
CA ILE A 58 -5.74 -2.29 -4.49
C ILE A 58 -4.59 -1.96 -5.43
N SER A 59 -3.60 -1.24 -4.93
CA SER A 59 -2.39 -0.95 -5.68
C SER A 59 -1.31 -1.94 -5.29
N SER A 60 -0.83 -2.68 -6.30
CA SER A 60 0.08 -3.78 -6.11
C SER A 60 1.51 -3.33 -5.76
N GLY A 61 2.37 -4.30 -5.47
CA GLY A 61 3.82 -4.08 -5.51
C GLY A 61 4.31 -3.97 -6.95
N GLY A 62 5.62 -3.88 -7.11
CA GLY A 62 6.24 -3.76 -8.42
C GLY A 62 7.76 -3.87 -8.33
N PRO A 63 8.43 -4.15 -9.45
CA PRO A 63 9.88 -4.15 -9.51
C PRO A 63 10.44 -2.73 -9.55
N GLY A 64 11.75 -2.63 -9.29
CA GLY A 64 12.50 -1.39 -9.52
C GLY A 64 12.46 -0.41 -8.35
N SER A 65 13.12 0.73 -8.59
CA SER A 65 13.29 1.79 -7.60
C SER A 65 12.06 2.69 -7.55
N PRO A 66 11.46 2.93 -6.38
CA PRO A 66 10.39 3.92 -6.22
C PRO A 66 10.92 5.36 -6.34
N LEU A 67 12.22 5.58 -6.57
CA LEU A 67 12.81 6.91 -6.79
C LEU A 67 13.00 7.22 -8.28
N GLU A 68 13.20 6.21 -9.13
CA GLU A 68 13.58 6.41 -10.54
C GLU A 68 12.40 6.85 -11.42
N SER A 69 11.17 6.58 -10.99
CA SER A 69 9.96 6.87 -11.75
C SER A 69 9.40 8.28 -11.53
N GLU A 70 10.07 9.10 -10.69
CA GLU A 70 9.60 10.45 -10.36
C GLU A 70 9.41 11.30 -11.63
N GLY A 71 8.21 11.86 -11.78
CA GLY A 71 7.89 12.73 -12.92
C GLY A 71 7.59 11.99 -14.23
N SER A 72 7.58 10.66 -14.23
CA SER A 72 7.12 9.86 -15.37
C SER A 72 5.62 10.07 -15.66
N GLU A 73 5.21 9.84 -16.91
CA GLU A 73 3.82 10.04 -17.32
C GLU A 73 2.84 9.10 -16.59
N TRP A 74 3.24 7.86 -16.33
CA TRP A 74 2.39 6.93 -15.59
C TRP A 74 2.21 7.36 -14.13
N GLU A 75 3.24 7.94 -13.49
CA GLU A 75 3.10 8.47 -12.14
C GLU A 75 2.18 9.68 -12.09
N LYS A 76 2.27 10.57 -13.08
CA LYS A 76 1.34 11.72 -13.19
C LYS A 76 -0.10 11.22 -13.28
N ALA A 77 -0.36 10.19 -14.09
CA ALA A 77 -1.69 9.58 -14.18
C ALA A 77 -2.10 8.91 -12.85
N TYR A 78 -1.19 8.16 -12.23
CA TYR A 78 -1.42 7.46 -10.96
C TYR A 78 -1.75 8.42 -9.81
N PHE A 79 -0.95 9.47 -9.62
CA PHE A 79 -1.20 10.47 -8.57
C PHE A 79 -2.36 11.39 -8.93
N GLY A 80 -2.63 11.64 -10.21
CA GLY A 80 -3.87 12.30 -10.64
C GLY A 80 -5.12 11.53 -10.22
N TRP A 81 -5.10 10.19 -10.38
CA TRP A 81 -6.16 9.32 -9.87
C TRP A 81 -6.26 9.35 -8.33
N LEU A 82 -5.13 9.26 -7.62
CA LEU A 82 -5.11 9.30 -6.16
C LEU A 82 -5.68 10.62 -5.62
N ASN A 83 -5.30 11.75 -6.20
CA ASN A 83 -5.87 13.06 -5.85
C ASN A 83 -7.39 13.09 -6.08
N GLY A 84 -7.89 12.49 -7.18
CA GLY A 84 -9.32 12.35 -7.41
C GLY A 84 -10.04 11.51 -6.35
N VAL A 85 -9.38 10.47 -5.83
CA VAL A 85 -9.89 9.68 -4.69
C VAL A 85 -9.97 10.52 -3.42
N GLU A 86 -8.94 11.32 -3.13
CA GLU A 86 -8.92 12.23 -1.99
C GLU A 86 -10.00 13.31 -2.08
N GLU A 87 -10.13 13.97 -3.23
CA GLU A 87 -11.16 14.97 -3.50
C GLU A 87 -12.56 14.39 -3.32
N TRP A 88 -12.79 13.17 -3.84
CA TRP A 88 -14.05 12.47 -3.63
C TRP A 88 -14.32 12.24 -2.15
N ASN A 89 -13.32 11.78 -1.40
CA ASN A 89 -13.46 11.48 0.02
C ASN A 89 -13.58 12.73 0.90
N ALA A 90 -12.98 13.85 0.51
CA ALA A 90 -13.08 15.13 1.21
C ALA A 90 -14.47 15.76 1.06
N ASN A 91 -15.19 15.47 -0.01
CA ASN A 91 -16.55 15.97 -0.21
C ASN A 91 -17.53 15.30 0.80
N PRO A 92 -18.19 16.06 1.68
CA PRO A 92 -19.14 15.51 2.65
C PRO A 92 -20.40 14.91 1.99
N GLU A 93 -20.78 15.36 0.80
CA GLU A 93 -21.93 14.82 0.05
C GLU A 93 -21.68 13.40 -0.47
N ASN A 94 -20.41 13.03 -0.64
CA ASN A 94 -20.01 11.69 -1.03
C ASN A 94 -20.02 10.76 0.19
N THR A 95 -21.17 10.14 0.44
CA THR A 95 -21.36 9.19 1.54
C THR A 95 -20.67 7.84 1.30
N ASN A 96 -20.52 7.42 0.04
CA ASN A 96 -19.74 6.24 -0.33
C ASN A 96 -18.26 6.62 -0.49
N LYS A 97 -17.49 6.48 0.58
CA LYS A 97 -16.03 6.73 0.57
C LYS A 97 -15.29 5.65 -0.20
N LYS A 98 -14.18 6.05 -0.82
CA LYS A 98 -13.28 5.21 -1.60
C LYS A 98 -12.14 4.73 -0.71
N TYR A 99 -11.82 3.46 -0.77
CA TYR A 99 -10.76 2.86 0.06
C TYR A 99 -9.61 2.37 -0.81
N VAL A 100 -8.38 2.70 -0.43
CA VAL A 100 -7.18 2.31 -1.19
C VAL A 100 -6.24 1.52 -0.30
N PHE A 101 -5.77 0.38 -0.79
CA PHE A 101 -4.75 -0.44 -0.14
C PHE A 101 -3.48 -0.47 -0.99
N PHE A 102 -2.37 0.03 -0.44
CA PHE A 102 -1.07 0.12 -1.11
C PHE A 102 -0.13 -0.98 -0.62
N ILE A 103 0.47 -1.72 -1.55
CA ILE A 103 1.31 -2.89 -1.27
C ILE A 103 2.75 -2.62 -1.72
N CYS A 104 3.71 -2.74 -0.81
CA CYS A 104 5.16 -2.71 -1.09
C CYS A 104 5.59 -1.48 -1.93
N HIS A 105 5.79 -1.62 -3.23
CA HIS A 105 6.24 -0.55 -4.12
C HIS A 105 5.25 0.63 -4.15
N SER A 106 3.94 0.37 -4.26
CA SER A 106 2.95 1.46 -4.22
C SER A 106 2.90 2.18 -2.88
N PHE A 107 3.11 1.46 -1.77
CA PHE A 107 3.21 2.09 -0.45
C PHE A 107 4.41 3.05 -0.39
N GLN A 108 5.55 2.64 -0.95
CA GLN A 108 6.73 3.51 -1.07
C GLN A 108 6.44 4.74 -1.94
N LEU A 109 5.81 4.57 -3.11
CA LEU A 109 5.44 5.68 -3.99
C LEU A 109 4.55 6.71 -3.28
N VAL A 110 3.55 6.24 -2.52
CA VAL A 110 2.63 7.10 -1.78
C VAL A 110 3.33 7.79 -0.60
N CYS A 111 4.22 7.08 0.10
CA CYS A 111 5.04 7.70 1.15
C CYS A 111 5.91 8.83 0.59
N ARG A 112 6.47 8.64 -0.62
CA ARG A 112 7.22 9.70 -1.32
C ARG A 112 6.32 10.87 -1.66
N HIS A 113 5.15 10.59 -2.24
CA HIS A 113 4.22 11.59 -2.73
C HIS A 113 3.74 12.54 -1.61
N TYR A 114 3.35 11.98 -0.46
CA TYR A 114 2.99 12.77 0.72
C TYR A 114 4.19 13.22 1.56
N GLN A 115 5.40 12.81 1.17
CA GLN A 115 6.65 13.12 1.85
C GLN A 115 6.63 12.76 3.35
N ILE A 116 5.99 11.65 3.71
CA ILE A 116 5.77 11.21 5.11
C ILE A 116 6.93 10.37 5.68
N GLY A 117 8.00 10.18 4.91
CA GLY A 117 9.21 9.52 5.36
C GLY A 117 10.27 9.45 4.25
N ASP A 118 11.46 9.02 4.63
CA ASP A 118 12.62 8.92 3.74
C ASP A 118 12.64 7.58 3.01
N ILE A 119 12.82 7.63 1.68
CA ILE A 119 13.00 6.44 0.87
C ILE A 119 14.48 6.21 0.63
N SER A 120 14.95 5.04 1.04
CA SER A 120 16.34 4.64 0.87
C SER A 120 16.45 3.19 0.40
N LYS A 121 17.57 2.90 -0.28
CA LYS A 121 17.94 1.52 -0.60
C LYS A 121 18.44 0.85 0.67
N ARG A 122 17.99 -0.37 0.92
CA ARG A 122 18.43 -1.19 2.06
C ARG A 122 19.88 -1.62 1.85
N ASN A 123 20.63 -1.69 2.96
CA ASN A 123 21.98 -2.27 2.98
C ASN A 123 21.99 -3.73 2.52
N LYS A 124 20.89 -4.46 2.81
CA LYS A 124 20.66 -5.83 2.35
C LYS A 124 19.20 -5.98 1.95
N THR A 125 18.97 -6.60 0.80
CA THR A 125 17.63 -7.01 0.35
C THR A 125 16.90 -7.75 1.47
N SER A 126 15.68 -7.29 1.77
CA SER A 126 14.77 -8.04 2.63
C SER A 126 14.15 -9.14 1.80
N PHE A 127 14.41 -10.40 2.13
CA PHE A 127 13.79 -11.55 1.47
C PHE A 127 13.58 -12.68 2.48
N GLY A 128 12.34 -13.03 2.76
CA GLY A 128 12.00 -14.10 3.70
C GLY A 128 10.81 -13.76 4.60
N VAL A 129 10.70 -14.48 5.71
CA VAL A 129 9.64 -14.29 6.70
C VAL A 129 10.20 -13.56 7.92
N TYR A 130 9.58 -12.44 8.29
CA TYR A 130 10.08 -11.55 9.35
C TYR A 130 8.99 -11.20 10.37
N PRO A 131 9.37 -11.01 11.64
CA PRO A 131 8.45 -10.50 12.64
C PRO A 131 8.17 -9.01 12.42
N VAL A 132 6.90 -8.63 12.54
CA VAL A 132 6.40 -7.26 12.53
C VAL A 132 5.71 -6.99 13.86
N HIS A 133 5.97 -5.81 14.43
CA HIS A 133 5.42 -5.41 15.71
C HIS A 133 4.36 -4.34 15.51
N VAL A 134 3.20 -4.56 16.12
CA VAL A 134 2.08 -3.62 16.06
C VAL A 134 2.36 -2.45 17.02
N THR A 135 2.10 -1.22 16.58
CA THR A 135 2.18 -0.03 17.44
C THR A 135 0.97 0.05 18.39
N LEU A 136 0.97 0.99 19.32
CA LEU A 136 -0.22 1.24 20.16
C LEU A 136 -1.44 1.61 19.30
N GLU A 137 -1.23 2.42 18.26
CA GLU A 137 -2.24 2.80 17.28
C GLU A 137 -2.74 1.58 16.49
N GLY A 138 -1.83 0.70 16.06
CA GLY A 138 -2.19 -0.53 15.34
C GLY A 138 -2.98 -1.53 16.19
N GLN A 139 -2.76 -1.58 17.51
CA GLN A 139 -3.54 -2.43 18.42
C GLN A 139 -5.01 -2.01 18.51
N MET A 140 -5.31 -0.75 18.18
CA MET A 140 -6.69 -0.23 18.11
C MET A 140 -7.33 -0.46 16.74
N ASP A 141 -6.56 -0.83 15.72
CA ASP A 141 -7.07 -1.03 14.37
C ASP A 141 -7.65 -2.45 14.19
N ASN A 142 -8.83 -2.51 13.57
CA ASN A 142 -9.53 -3.78 13.36
C ASN A 142 -8.77 -4.73 12.43
N ALA A 143 -7.91 -4.22 11.54
CA ALA A 143 -7.12 -5.03 10.62
C ALA A 143 -6.15 -5.97 11.34
N PHE A 144 -5.69 -5.61 12.55
CA PHE A 144 -4.75 -6.43 13.34
C PHE A 144 -5.43 -7.20 14.47
N ARG A 145 -6.76 -7.09 14.61
CA ARG A 145 -7.50 -7.76 15.68
C ARG A 145 -7.34 -9.28 15.60
N GLY A 146 -6.80 -9.86 16.69
CA GLY A 146 -6.61 -11.30 16.81
C GLY A 146 -5.26 -11.81 16.30
N LEU A 147 -4.41 -10.94 15.74
CA LEU A 147 -3.02 -11.29 15.43
C LEU A 147 -2.15 -11.25 16.70
N PRO A 148 -1.15 -12.13 16.83
CA PRO A 148 -0.15 -12.05 17.89
C PRO A 148 0.78 -10.86 17.68
N ASP A 149 1.49 -10.43 18.74
CA ASP A 149 2.58 -9.46 18.65
C ASP A 149 3.90 -10.11 19.15
N PRO A 150 4.89 -10.32 18.27
CA PRO A 150 4.86 -10.03 16.83
C PRO A 150 4.01 -11.03 16.04
N PHE A 151 3.54 -10.59 14.86
CA PHE A 151 3.07 -11.48 13.79
C PHE A 151 4.12 -11.56 12.67
N TYR A 152 3.96 -12.51 11.75
CA TYR A 152 4.96 -12.79 10.72
C TYR A 152 4.44 -12.45 9.34
N VAL A 153 5.27 -11.76 8.56
CA VAL A 153 4.98 -11.39 7.16
C VAL A 153 6.08 -11.90 6.25
N VAL A 154 5.72 -12.16 4.99
CA VAL A 154 6.71 -12.30 3.92
C VAL A 154 7.13 -10.90 3.49
N ASP A 155 8.43 -10.63 3.49
CA ASP A 155 9.01 -9.40 2.98
C ASP A 155 9.97 -9.71 1.83
N SER A 156 9.90 -8.91 0.77
CA SER A 156 10.67 -9.06 -0.46
C SER A 156 10.88 -7.68 -1.11
N ARG A 157 11.88 -6.93 -0.66
CA ARG A 157 12.13 -5.55 -1.10
C ARG A 157 13.59 -5.11 -0.97
N ASP A 158 14.00 -4.24 -1.87
CA ASP A 158 15.31 -3.56 -1.86
C ASP A 158 15.26 -2.14 -1.29
N TYR A 159 14.06 -1.55 -1.19
CA TYR A 159 13.85 -0.20 -0.69
C TYR A 159 13.00 -0.22 0.57
N GLN A 160 13.14 0.82 1.38
CA GLN A 160 12.43 1.00 2.64
C GLN A 160 12.00 2.45 2.81
N VAL A 161 10.95 2.65 3.59
CA VAL A 161 10.55 3.97 4.10
C VAL A 161 10.96 4.02 5.56
N THR A 162 11.80 4.97 5.94
CA THR A 162 12.24 5.21 7.32
C THR A 162 11.99 6.66 7.71
N SER A 163 12.40 7.06 8.92
CA SER A 163 12.37 8.45 9.40
C SER A 163 11.02 9.15 9.15
N PRO A 164 9.93 8.67 9.79
CA PRO A 164 8.60 9.24 9.58
C PRO A 164 8.55 10.73 9.91
N ASP A 165 7.96 11.51 9.01
CA ASP A 165 7.63 12.91 9.25
C ASP A 165 6.26 12.96 9.96
N PHE A 166 6.30 13.00 11.29
CA PHE A 166 5.09 13.00 12.12
C PHE A 166 4.22 14.25 11.91
N GLU A 167 4.79 15.39 11.51
CA GLU A 167 3.99 16.59 11.25
C GLU A 167 3.12 16.39 10.00
N LYS A 168 3.71 15.88 8.91
CA LYS A 168 2.96 15.55 7.69
C LYS A 168 2.00 14.39 7.89
N LEU A 169 2.42 13.33 8.59
CA LEU A 169 1.52 12.22 8.93
C LEU A 169 0.26 12.73 9.65
N ASN A 170 0.42 13.58 10.67
CA ASN A 170 -0.70 14.17 11.39
C ASN A 170 -1.55 15.09 10.50
N MET A 171 -0.93 15.87 9.61
CA MET A 171 -1.63 16.73 8.64
C MET A 171 -2.55 15.91 7.72
N HIS A 172 -2.11 14.72 7.31
CA HIS A 172 -2.89 13.79 6.50
C HIS A 172 -3.81 12.87 7.33
N GLY A 173 -3.84 13.01 8.66
CA GLY A 173 -4.61 12.14 9.56
C GLY A 173 -4.11 10.69 9.60
N GLY A 174 -2.88 10.45 9.16
CA GLY A 174 -2.25 9.13 9.11
C GLY A 174 -1.73 8.67 10.47
N LYS A 175 -1.58 7.35 10.61
CA LYS A 175 -0.99 6.68 11.78
C LYS A 175 -0.04 5.61 11.29
N ILE A 176 1.01 5.35 12.07
CA ILE A 176 1.90 4.20 11.83
C ILE A 176 1.33 3.04 12.63
N LEU A 177 0.95 1.96 11.96
CA LEU A 177 0.26 0.82 12.57
C LEU A 177 1.20 -0.32 12.92
N CYS A 178 2.28 -0.52 12.16
CA CYS A 178 3.35 -1.43 12.54
C CYS A 178 4.74 -0.92 12.15
N ILE A 179 5.76 -1.52 12.78
CA ILE A 179 7.17 -1.25 12.49
C ILE A 179 7.94 -2.54 12.23
N GLU A 180 8.95 -2.45 11.36
CA GLU A 180 9.90 -3.53 11.17
C GLU A 180 10.70 -3.74 12.45
N LYS A 181 10.69 -4.98 12.98
CA LYS A 181 11.53 -5.52 14.08
C LYS A 181 12.01 -4.50 15.12
N TYR A 182 11.52 -4.59 16.36
CA TYR A 182 12.03 -3.76 17.46
C TYR A 182 13.50 -4.11 17.79
N ARG A 183 14.39 -3.12 17.71
CA ARG A 183 15.84 -3.28 17.95
C ARG A 183 16.36 -2.20 18.92
N PRO A 184 16.12 -2.33 20.24
CA PRO A 184 16.52 -1.30 21.21
C PRO A 184 18.05 -1.18 21.38
N HIS A 185 18.81 -2.18 20.93
CA HIS A 185 20.26 -2.26 21.12
C HIS A 185 21.09 -1.96 19.87
N VAL A 186 20.45 -1.65 18.73
CA VAL A 186 21.13 -1.37 17.47
C VAL A 186 20.51 -0.14 16.82
N PRO A 187 21.27 0.94 16.56
CA PRO A 187 20.74 2.20 16.05
C PRO A 187 20.52 2.13 14.53
N PHE A 188 19.72 1.16 14.07
CA PHE A 188 19.22 1.17 12.70
C PHE A 188 17.80 1.69 12.70
N GLU A 189 17.52 2.60 11.77
CA GLU A 189 16.16 3.04 11.51
C GLU A 189 15.27 1.86 11.13
N GLN A 190 14.04 1.91 11.61
CA GLN A 190 13.06 0.86 11.39
C GLN A 190 12.19 1.25 10.21
N ALA A 191 11.99 0.32 9.27
CA ALA A 191 11.08 0.58 8.19
C ALA A 191 9.63 0.68 8.71
N LEU A 192 8.88 1.63 8.16
CA LEU A 192 7.43 1.69 8.34
C LEU A 192 6.78 0.44 7.73
N MET A 193 5.83 -0.14 8.45
CA MET A 193 5.14 -1.37 8.08
C MET A 193 3.63 -1.21 8.36
N GLY A 194 2.93 -0.43 7.54
CA GLY A 194 1.48 -0.19 7.69
C GLY A 194 1.14 1.10 8.40
#